data_AF-A0A9J6DTE2-F1
#
_entry.id   AF-A0A9J6DTE2-F1
#
_cell.length_a   1.000
_cell.length_b   1.000
_cell.length_c   1.000
_cell.angle_alpha   90.00
_cell.angle_beta   90.00
_cell.angle_gamma   90.00
#
_symmetry.space_group_name_H-M   'P 1'
#
loop_
_entity.id
_entity.type
_entity.pdbx_description
1 polymer ?
#
loop_
_entity_poly.entity_id
_entity_poly.type
_entity_poly.pdbx_seq_one_letter_code
_entity_poly.pdbx_strand_id
1 'polypeptide(L)'
;MTASMGSSWTSSLISALADELILDRDPRTADWVLPGNRAFLLSLFVAYVYVVKVRGPHFMKDRKPFDGIKPVVIVYNACMVVLNAYFMSAFLSRTYMSGGYSLFCQGIDYEARDEVTMSLLNLCWWYMLVRIADFLDTLFFVLRKKDSHVSFLHVAHHILVVFNGCYGVGYGPDGQASLTIILNCFVHIIMYTYYFLSLLGPAVQKHLWWKRYLTQVQLVQFCIIFVHMMVPMFYNCGYPRPHIYIMLCEAVFFFTMFMRFTSRPTGRGTADQPRRAIAAGARCTECVSLVDCATSAGTIPVSCSLLYT
;
A
#
# COMPACT_ATOMS: atom_id res chain seq x y z
N MET A 1 31.09 37.88 -29.34
CA MET A 1 31.10 36.41 -29.46
C MET A 1 31.22 35.80 -28.06
N THR A 2 30.13 35.74 -27.28
CA THR A 2 30.14 35.17 -25.90
C THR A 2 28.72 34.73 -25.48
N ALA A 3 28.03 33.98 -26.35
CA ALA A 3 26.66 33.52 -26.05
C ALA A 3 26.35 32.09 -26.57
N SER A 4 27.33 31.19 -26.63
CA SER A 4 27.09 29.78 -27.02
C SER A 4 27.74 28.72 -26.13
N MET A 5 28.44 29.09 -25.05
CA MET A 5 29.11 28.12 -24.17
C MET A 5 28.27 27.70 -22.95
N GLY A 6 27.17 28.38 -22.63
CA GLY A 6 26.35 28.06 -21.45
C GLY A 6 25.32 26.93 -21.68
N SER A 7 24.83 26.78 -22.92
CA SER A 7 23.77 25.81 -23.25
C SER A 7 24.29 24.37 -23.40
N SER A 8 25.56 24.19 -23.76
CA SER A 8 26.16 22.86 -23.98
C SER A 8 26.39 22.08 -22.69
N TRP A 9 26.82 22.75 -21.61
CA TRP A 9 27.04 22.09 -20.32
C TRP A 9 25.73 21.66 -19.69
N THR A 10 24.69 22.50 -19.75
CA THR A 10 23.36 22.14 -19.24
C THR A 10 22.74 21.00 -20.04
N SER A 11 22.86 21.00 -21.37
CA SER A 11 22.37 19.89 -22.19
C SER A 11 23.15 18.59 -21.96
N SER A 12 24.47 18.67 -21.76
CA SER A 12 25.31 17.50 -21.47
C SER A 12 25.13 16.97 -20.05
N LEU A 13 24.87 17.83 -19.07
CA LEU A 13 24.49 17.39 -17.72
C LEU A 13 23.09 16.79 -17.71
N ILE A 14 22.14 17.39 -18.44
CA ILE A 14 20.78 16.85 -18.57
C ILE A 14 20.81 15.53 -19.33
N SER A 15 21.63 15.37 -20.38
CA SER A 15 21.77 14.11 -21.09
C SER A 15 22.50 13.06 -20.25
N ALA A 16 23.57 13.42 -19.54
CA ALA A 16 24.25 12.49 -18.64
C ALA A 16 23.36 12.07 -17.46
N LEU A 17 22.56 12.98 -16.90
CA LEU A 17 21.56 12.67 -15.89
C LEU A 17 20.39 11.86 -16.46
N ALA A 18 20.01 12.08 -17.72
CA ALA A 18 18.99 11.30 -18.40
C ALA A 18 19.48 9.88 -18.68
N ASP A 19 20.72 9.71 -19.16
CA ASP A 19 21.34 8.41 -19.42
C ASP A 19 21.59 7.63 -18.12
N GLU A 20 21.93 8.31 -17.02
CA GLU A 20 22.03 7.68 -15.67
C GLU A 20 20.66 7.30 -15.08
N LEU A 21 19.56 7.93 -15.51
CA LEU A 21 18.20 7.70 -15.00
C LEU A 21 17.42 6.70 -15.86
N ILE A 22 17.76 6.56 -17.15
CA ILE A 22 17.13 5.63 -18.07
C ILE A 22 17.75 4.25 -17.86
N LEU A 23 17.06 3.44 -17.06
CA LEU A 23 17.39 2.04 -16.94
C LEU A 23 16.86 1.27 -18.16
N ASP A 24 17.74 0.51 -18.81
CA ASP A 24 17.34 -0.39 -19.89
C ASP A 24 16.42 -1.49 -19.38
N ARG A 25 15.54 -1.98 -20.25
CA ARG A 25 14.62 -3.07 -19.91
C ARG A 25 15.42 -4.33 -19.62
N ASP A 26 15.04 -5.06 -18.58
CA ASP A 26 15.71 -6.31 -18.21
C ASP A 26 15.61 -7.32 -19.36
N PRO A 27 16.75 -7.75 -19.95
CA PRO A 27 16.74 -8.68 -21.08
C PRO A 27 16.18 -10.05 -20.71
N ARG A 28 16.14 -10.42 -19.42
CA ARG A 28 15.58 -11.70 -18.92
C ARG A 28 14.06 -11.76 -19.01
N THR A 29 13.40 -10.61 -18.99
CA THR A 29 11.93 -10.48 -18.91
C THR A 29 11.36 -9.59 -20.02
N ALA A 30 12.18 -9.22 -21.01
CA ALA A 30 11.82 -8.32 -22.10
C ALA A 30 10.60 -8.79 -22.92
N ASP A 31 10.46 -10.11 -23.08
CA ASP A 31 9.36 -10.71 -23.86
C ASP A 31 8.12 -11.04 -23.02
N TRP A 32 8.15 -10.77 -21.71
CA TRP A 32 7.05 -11.14 -20.82
C TRP A 32 5.87 -10.19 -20.95
N VAL A 33 4.67 -10.76 -20.89
CA VAL A 33 3.41 -10.03 -21.02
C VAL A 33 3.17 -9.23 -19.75
N LEU A 34 2.86 -7.93 -19.90
CA LEU A 34 2.56 -6.91 -18.87
C LEU A 34 3.75 -6.06 -18.35
N PRO A 35 4.88 -6.62 -17.87
CA PRO A 35 6.02 -5.83 -17.42
C PRO A 35 6.48 -4.84 -18.51
N GLY A 36 6.84 -3.63 -18.12
CA GLY A 36 7.28 -2.58 -19.06
C GLY A 36 6.20 -1.98 -19.97
N ASN A 37 4.96 -2.50 -20.00
CA ASN A 37 3.86 -1.88 -20.75
C ASN A 37 3.26 -0.68 -19.99
N ARG A 38 3.78 0.51 -20.29
CA ARG A 38 3.36 1.77 -19.67
C ARG A 38 1.88 2.10 -19.90
N ALA A 39 1.35 1.78 -21.08
CA ALA A 39 -0.06 2.06 -21.41
C ALA A 39 -1.01 1.19 -20.59
N PHE A 40 -0.69 -0.10 -20.45
CA PHE A 40 -1.43 -1.01 -19.58
C PHE A 40 -1.43 -0.50 -18.14
N LEU A 41 -0.26 -0.19 -17.59
CA LEU A 41 -0.13 0.24 -16.19
C LEU A 41 -0.91 1.54 -15.92
N LEU A 42 -0.80 2.53 -16.80
CA LEU A 42 -1.54 3.79 -16.67
C LEU A 42 -3.05 3.55 -16.77
N SER A 43 -3.50 2.73 -17.73
CA SER A 43 -4.92 2.40 -17.88
C SER A 43 -5.47 1.68 -16.66
N LEU A 44 -4.68 0.77 -16.08
CA LEU A 44 -5.03 0.02 -14.87
C LEU A 44 -5.19 0.95 -13.67
N PHE A 45 -4.26 1.89 -13.46
CA PHE A 45 -4.33 2.84 -12.35
C PHE A 45 -5.48 3.83 -12.47
N VAL A 46 -5.69 4.38 -13.66
CA VAL A 46 -6.83 5.28 -13.93
C VAL A 46 -8.14 4.53 -13.70
N ALA A 47 -8.26 3.31 -14.21
CA ALA A 47 -9.44 2.48 -14.01
C ALA A 47 -9.66 2.16 -12.52
N TYR A 48 -8.62 1.72 -11.80
CA TYR A 48 -8.69 1.42 -10.37
C TYR A 48 -9.17 2.62 -9.57
N VAL A 49 -8.53 3.79 -9.72
CA VAL A 49 -8.91 5.02 -9.01
C VAL A 49 -10.33 5.44 -9.36
N TYR A 50 -10.69 5.44 -10.64
CA TYR A 50 -12.03 5.79 -11.09
C TYR A 50 -13.09 4.86 -10.46
N VAL A 51 -12.85 3.55 -10.45
CA VAL A 51 -13.76 2.58 -9.87
C VAL A 51 -13.89 2.76 -8.36
N VAL A 52 -12.79 2.89 -7.61
CA VAL A 52 -12.85 2.91 -6.13
C VAL A 52 -13.23 4.27 -5.55
N LYS A 53 -12.94 5.39 -6.23
CA LYS A 53 -13.24 6.74 -5.73
C LYS A 53 -14.48 7.38 -6.34
N VAL A 54 -14.89 6.98 -7.55
CA VAL A 54 -16.00 7.65 -8.26
C VAL A 54 -17.14 6.68 -8.53
N ARG A 55 -16.92 5.70 -9.42
CA ARG A 55 -17.99 4.84 -9.94
C ARG A 55 -18.59 3.92 -8.88
N GLY A 56 -17.75 3.31 -8.06
CA GLY A 56 -18.13 2.37 -7.01
C GLY A 56 -18.95 3.04 -5.89
N PRO A 57 -18.47 4.11 -5.24
CA PRO A 57 -19.24 4.86 -4.27
C PRO A 57 -20.57 5.40 -4.83
N HIS A 58 -20.56 5.90 -6.06
CA HIS A 58 -21.78 6.34 -6.75
C HIS A 58 -22.78 5.18 -6.95
N PHE A 59 -22.31 4.02 -7.40
CA PHE A 59 -23.14 2.82 -7.54
C PHE A 59 -23.73 2.32 -6.21
N MET A 60 -22.99 2.52 -5.11
CA MET A 60 -23.36 2.09 -3.76
C MET A 60 -24.21 3.10 -2.99
N LYS A 61 -24.39 4.33 -3.49
CA LYS A 61 -25.07 5.43 -2.78
C LYS A 61 -26.43 5.00 -2.23
N ASP A 62 -27.29 4.48 -3.10
CA ASP A 62 -28.68 4.12 -2.79
C ASP A 62 -28.86 2.60 -2.53
N ARG A 63 -27.75 1.87 -2.35
CA ARG A 63 -27.76 0.42 -2.10
C ARG A 63 -27.35 0.11 -0.66
N LYS A 64 -27.90 -0.98 -0.13
CA LYS A 64 -27.42 -1.59 1.13
C LYS A 64 -26.06 -2.27 0.88
N PRO A 65 -25.19 -2.40 1.90
CA PRO A 65 -23.96 -3.17 1.80
C PRO A 65 -24.23 -4.59 1.25
N PHE A 66 -23.37 -5.06 0.35
CA PHE A 66 -23.50 -6.41 -0.21
C PHE A 66 -22.99 -7.45 0.80
N ASP A 67 -23.81 -7.81 1.80
CA ASP A 67 -23.39 -8.82 2.80
C ASP A 67 -23.28 -10.24 2.22
N GLY A 68 -23.98 -10.51 1.10
CA GLY A 68 -23.92 -11.81 0.40
C GLY A 68 -22.54 -12.16 -0.17
N ILE A 69 -21.63 -11.20 -0.32
CA ILE A 69 -20.26 -11.47 -0.79
C ILE A 69 -19.33 -11.91 0.35
N LYS A 70 -19.79 -11.90 1.60
CA LYS A 70 -18.97 -12.27 2.76
C LYS A 70 -18.26 -13.63 2.61
N PRO A 71 -18.89 -14.72 2.13
CA PRO A 71 -18.20 -15.99 1.88
C PRO A 71 -17.08 -15.86 0.86
N VAL A 72 -17.28 -15.08 -0.20
CA VAL A 72 -16.25 -14.82 -1.22
C VAL A 72 -15.06 -14.11 -0.60
N VAL A 73 -15.30 -13.10 0.25
CA VAL A 73 -14.23 -12.36 0.95
C VAL A 73 -13.50 -13.27 1.95
N ILE A 74 -14.18 -14.22 2.59
CA ILE A 74 -13.53 -15.21 3.47
C ILE A 74 -12.59 -16.10 2.66
N VAL A 75 -13.07 -16.68 1.55
CA VAL A 75 -12.26 -17.54 0.67
C VAL A 75 -11.09 -16.76 0.10
N TYR A 76 -11.32 -15.54 -0.38
CA TYR A 76 -10.28 -14.65 -0.88
C TYR A 76 -9.18 -14.43 0.16
N ASN A 77 -9.52 -14.01 1.39
CA ASN A 77 -8.52 -13.79 2.44
C ASN A 77 -7.75 -15.07 2.77
N ALA A 78 -8.43 -16.23 2.84
CA ALA A 78 -7.76 -17.51 3.07
C ALA A 78 -6.79 -17.87 1.94
N CYS A 79 -7.20 -17.71 0.68
CA CYS A 79 -6.33 -17.89 -0.48
C CYS A 79 -5.12 -16.95 -0.43
N MET A 80 -5.32 -15.69 -0.05
CA MET A 80 -4.23 -14.72 0.08
C MET A 80 -3.24 -15.10 1.17
N VAL A 81 -3.69 -15.67 2.31
CA VAL A 81 -2.77 -16.21 3.33
C VAL A 81 -1.90 -17.32 2.74
N VAL A 82 -2.51 -18.29 2.06
CA VAL A 82 -1.80 -19.44 1.46
C VAL A 82 -0.83 -18.98 0.37
N LEU A 83 -1.27 -18.10 -0.52
CA LEU A 83 -0.42 -17.55 -1.58
C LEU A 83 0.78 -16.79 -1.02
N ASN A 84 0.59 -15.90 -0.05
CA ASN A 84 1.72 -15.17 0.55
C ASN A 84 2.68 -16.11 1.31
N ALA A 85 2.18 -17.16 1.96
CA ALA A 85 3.04 -18.18 2.59
C ALA A 85 3.84 -18.98 1.56
N TYR A 86 3.22 -19.33 0.43
CA TYR A 86 3.90 -19.96 -0.71
C TYR A 86 4.99 -19.03 -1.27
N PHE A 87 4.67 -17.79 -1.62
CA PHE A 87 5.65 -16.85 -2.15
C PHE A 87 6.78 -16.59 -1.17
N MET A 88 6.49 -16.39 0.12
CA MET A 88 7.52 -16.19 1.14
C MET A 88 8.52 -17.36 1.16
N SER A 89 8.03 -18.60 1.19
CA SER A 89 8.91 -19.78 1.21
C SER A 89 9.65 -20.00 -0.11
N ALA A 90 8.99 -19.73 -1.24
CA ALA A 90 9.57 -19.85 -2.58
C ALA A 90 10.67 -18.81 -2.84
N PHE A 91 10.48 -17.56 -2.39
CA PHE A 91 11.49 -16.50 -2.45
C PHE A 91 12.65 -16.80 -1.50
N LEU A 92 12.36 -17.18 -0.25
CA LEU A 92 13.40 -17.44 0.75
C LEU A 92 14.31 -18.60 0.34
N SER A 93 13.74 -19.68 -0.21
CA SER A 93 14.51 -20.81 -0.74
C SER A 93 15.46 -20.36 -1.86
N ARG A 94 14.96 -19.65 -2.88
CA ARG A 94 15.73 -19.22 -4.06
C ARG A 94 16.67 -18.04 -3.84
N THR A 95 16.70 -17.45 -2.64
CA THR A 95 17.53 -16.28 -2.33
C THR A 95 18.48 -16.59 -1.17
N TYR A 96 18.01 -16.46 0.07
CA TYR A 96 18.87 -16.47 1.26
C TYR A 96 19.18 -17.87 1.80
N MET A 97 18.40 -18.90 1.45
CA MET A 97 18.68 -20.27 1.91
C MET A 97 19.58 -21.04 0.94
N SER A 98 19.17 -21.20 -0.33
CA SER A 98 19.93 -21.95 -1.32
C SER A 98 20.40 -21.11 -2.51
N GLY A 99 19.98 -19.85 -2.61
CA GLY A 99 20.33 -18.95 -3.71
C GLY A 99 21.61 -18.12 -3.51
N GLY A 100 22.26 -18.23 -2.35
CA GLY A 100 23.52 -17.53 -2.07
C GLY A 100 23.42 -16.01 -1.95
N TYR A 101 22.23 -15.45 -1.74
CA TYR A 101 22.05 -14.01 -1.62
C TYR A 101 22.72 -13.45 -0.35
N SER A 102 23.37 -12.30 -0.50
CA SER A 102 23.84 -11.51 0.62
C SER A 102 22.70 -10.73 1.26
N LEU A 103 22.48 -10.91 2.57
CA LEU A 103 21.54 -10.10 3.36
C LEU A 103 22.01 -8.66 3.56
N PHE A 104 23.29 -8.37 3.27
CA PHE A 104 23.85 -7.04 3.46
C PHE A 104 23.67 -6.17 2.21
N CYS A 105 24.21 -6.61 1.08
CA CYS A 105 24.13 -5.90 -0.19
C CYS A 105 24.14 -6.90 -1.35
N GLN A 106 23.08 -6.88 -2.15
CA GLN A 106 22.89 -7.77 -3.29
C GLN A 106 22.57 -6.96 -4.55
N GLY A 107 23.44 -7.08 -5.55
CA GLY A 107 23.23 -6.53 -6.88
C GLY A 107 22.30 -7.37 -7.76
N ILE A 108 22.17 -6.93 -9.00
CA ILE A 108 21.43 -7.63 -10.05
C ILE A 108 22.42 -8.06 -11.14
N ASP A 109 22.39 -9.33 -11.51
CA ASP A 109 23.09 -9.84 -12.69
C ASP A 109 22.07 -10.01 -13.83
N TYR A 110 22.08 -9.08 -14.77
CA TYR A 110 21.18 -9.06 -15.93
C TYR A 110 21.52 -10.13 -16.97
N GLU A 111 22.69 -10.77 -16.89
CA GLU A 111 23.13 -11.84 -17.80
C GLU A 111 22.92 -13.24 -17.21
N ALA A 112 22.64 -13.34 -15.90
CA ALA A 112 22.31 -14.61 -15.26
C ALA A 112 21.06 -15.25 -15.90
N ARG A 113 21.20 -16.52 -16.31
CA ARG A 113 20.14 -17.36 -16.89
C ARG A 113 20.06 -18.74 -16.25
N ASP A 114 20.68 -18.92 -15.09
CA ASP A 114 20.60 -20.17 -14.35
C ASP A 114 19.15 -20.46 -13.92
N GLU A 115 18.87 -21.74 -13.65
CA GLU A 115 17.52 -22.20 -13.31
C GLU A 115 16.95 -21.51 -12.07
N VAL A 116 17.79 -21.21 -11.07
CA VAL A 116 17.36 -20.56 -9.82
C VAL A 116 16.95 -19.12 -10.09
N THR A 117 17.76 -18.36 -10.82
CA THR A 117 17.48 -16.98 -11.22
C THR A 117 16.22 -16.91 -12.07
N MET A 118 16.11 -17.73 -13.13
CA MET A 118 14.92 -17.70 -13.99
C MET A 118 13.66 -18.14 -13.24
N SER A 119 13.77 -19.09 -12.32
CA SER A 119 12.66 -19.48 -11.43
C SER A 119 12.26 -18.34 -10.49
N LEU A 120 13.22 -17.60 -9.93
CA LEU A 120 13.00 -16.43 -9.08
C LEU A 120 12.26 -15.32 -9.85
N LEU A 121 12.71 -15.01 -11.06
CA LEU A 121 12.05 -14.00 -11.92
C LEU A 121 10.62 -14.41 -12.26
N ASN A 122 10.39 -15.69 -12.56
CA ASN A 122 9.04 -16.20 -12.83
C ASN A 122 8.12 -16.03 -11.60
N LEU A 123 8.64 -16.30 -10.40
CA LEU A 123 7.93 -16.01 -9.16
C LEU A 123 7.63 -14.52 -8.99
N CYS A 124 8.55 -13.62 -9.34
CA CYS A 124 8.29 -12.17 -9.34
C CYS A 124 7.14 -11.79 -10.27
N TRP A 125 7.03 -12.41 -11.45
CA TRP A 125 5.92 -12.17 -12.37
C TRP A 125 4.57 -12.64 -11.81
N TRP A 126 4.50 -13.85 -11.24
CA TRP A 126 3.28 -14.32 -10.57
C TRP A 126 2.93 -13.48 -9.35
N TYR A 127 3.93 -13.06 -8.58
CA TYR A 127 3.76 -12.19 -7.44
C TYR A 127 3.20 -10.81 -7.85
N MET A 128 3.67 -10.24 -8.96
CA MET A 128 3.12 -9.02 -9.54
C MET A 128 1.62 -9.17 -9.84
N LEU A 129 1.18 -10.32 -10.38
CA LEU A 129 -0.25 -10.57 -10.58
C LEU A 129 -1.04 -10.64 -9.28
N VAL A 130 -0.49 -11.27 -8.23
CA VAL A 130 -1.11 -11.28 -6.90
C VAL A 130 -1.26 -9.87 -6.34
N ARG A 131 -0.26 -9.00 -6.56
CA ARG A 131 -0.29 -7.60 -6.12
C ARG A 131 -1.31 -6.78 -6.91
N ILE A 132 -1.55 -7.10 -8.18
CA ILE A 132 -2.69 -6.53 -8.93
C ILE A 132 -4.03 -7.03 -8.36
N ALA A 133 -4.10 -8.31 -7.96
CA ALA A 133 -5.29 -8.88 -7.34
C ALA A 133 -5.64 -8.22 -5.99
N ASP A 134 -4.67 -7.66 -5.26
CA ASP A 134 -4.91 -6.87 -4.04
C ASP A 134 -5.83 -5.64 -4.28
N PHE A 135 -6.04 -5.19 -5.53
CA PHE A 135 -7.06 -4.18 -5.82
C PHE A 135 -8.48 -4.65 -5.49
N LEU A 136 -8.73 -5.96 -5.50
CA LEU A 136 -10.02 -6.55 -5.12
C LEU A 136 -10.39 -6.25 -3.66
N ASP A 137 -9.42 -6.10 -2.74
CA ASP A 137 -9.69 -5.69 -1.36
C ASP A 137 -10.41 -4.35 -1.29
N THR A 138 -9.95 -3.41 -2.11
CA THR A 138 -10.54 -2.08 -2.18
C THR A 138 -11.96 -2.13 -2.75
N LEU A 139 -12.19 -3.00 -3.74
CA LEU A 139 -13.53 -3.25 -4.28
C LEU A 139 -14.45 -3.87 -3.22
N PHE A 140 -13.96 -4.83 -2.44
CA PHE A 140 -14.75 -5.41 -1.34
C PHE A 140 -15.09 -4.37 -0.28
N PHE A 141 -14.19 -3.45 0.05
CA PHE A 141 -14.50 -2.36 0.98
C PHE A 141 -15.59 -1.43 0.43
N VAL A 142 -15.52 -1.05 -0.84
CA VAL A 142 -16.54 -0.22 -1.50
C VAL A 142 -17.90 -0.92 -1.51
N LEU A 143 -17.95 -2.18 -1.95
CA LEU A 143 -19.20 -2.97 -2.04
C LEU A 143 -19.83 -3.24 -0.66
N ARG A 144 -19.04 -3.22 0.41
CA ARG A 144 -19.53 -3.38 1.79
C ARG A 144 -19.72 -2.06 2.53
N LYS A 145 -19.63 -0.92 1.83
CA LYS A 145 -19.71 0.45 2.38
C LYS A 145 -18.79 0.65 3.60
N LYS A 146 -17.55 0.14 3.49
CA LYS A 146 -16.48 0.30 4.47
C LYS A 146 -15.54 1.44 4.04
N ASP A 147 -16.12 2.61 3.76
CA ASP A 147 -15.39 3.75 3.18
C ASP A 147 -14.26 4.26 4.08
N SER A 148 -14.34 4.07 5.40
CA SER A 148 -13.27 4.38 6.34
C SER A 148 -11.98 3.59 6.09
N HIS A 149 -12.07 2.41 5.47
CA HIS A 149 -10.92 1.60 5.09
C HIS A 149 -10.27 2.08 3.78
N VAL A 150 -11.01 2.77 2.91
CA VAL A 150 -10.52 3.28 1.62
C VAL A 150 -9.89 4.66 1.79
N SER A 151 -8.89 4.74 2.67
CA SER A 151 -8.13 5.96 2.92
C SER A 151 -7.27 6.39 1.72
N PHE A 152 -6.76 7.62 1.74
CA PHE A 152 -5.76 8.05 0.74
C PHE A 152 -4.50 7.19 0.79
N LEU A 153 -4.02 6.89 2.00
CA LEU A 153 -2.85 6.05 2.23
C LEU A 153 -3.03 4.65 1.64
N HIS A 154 -4.21 4.04 1.86
CA HIS A 154 -4.56 2.73 1.29
C HIS A 154 -4.46 2.75 -0.23
N VAL A 155 -5.17 3.66 -0.89
CA VAL A 155 -5.20 3.72 -2.37
C VAL A 155 -3.83 4.05 -2.95
N ALA A 156 -3.09 4.99 -2.36
CA ALA A 156 -1.74 5.33 -2.81
C ALA A 156 -0.77 4.16 -2.65
N HIS A 157 -0.82 3.46 -1.51
CA HIS A 157 -0.02 2.26 -1.27
C HIS A 157 -0.29 1.17 -2.31
N HIS A 158 -1.56 0.83 -2.56
CA HIS A 158 -1.91 -0.20 -3.54
C HIS A 158 -1.42 0.15 -4.96
N ILE A 159 -1.49 1.43 -5.37
CA ILE A 159 -0.94 1.88 -6.65
C ILE A 159 0.58 1.72 -6.69
N LEU A 160 1.29 2.18 -5.66
CA LEU A 160 2.75 2.11 -5.59
C LEU A 160 3.26 0.66 -5.59
N VAL A 161 2.62 -0.23 -4.85
CA VAL A 161 3.03 -1.64 -4.79
C VAL A 161 2.85 -2.34 -6.15
N VAL A 162 1.77 -2.07 -6.87
CA VAL A 162 1.58 -2.59 -8.24
C VAL A 162 2.57 -1.95 -9.21
N PHE A 163 2.84 -0.65 -9.07
CA PHE A 163 3.86 0.04 -9.84
C PHE A 163 5.22 -0.63 -9.64
N ASN A 164 5.64 -0.88 -8.40
CA ASN A 164 6.89 -1.54 -8.07
C ASN A 164 6.97 -2.97 -8.58
N GLY A 165 5.85 -3.72 -8.57
CA GLY A 165 5.80 -5.04 -9.19
C GLY A 165 6.03 -5.00 -10.71
N CYS A 166 5.29 -4.14 -11.42
CA CYS A 166 5.41 -4.02 -12.88
C CYS A 166 6.74 -3.40 -13.33
N TYR A 167 7.21 -2.40 -12.59
CA TYR A 167 8.51 -1.77 -12.79
C TYR A 167 9.62 -2.77 -12.49
N GLY A 168 9.61 -3.39 -11.31
CA GLY A 168 10.59 -4.39 -10.90
C GLY A 168 10.73 -5.50 -11.93
N VAL A 169 9.64 -6.16 -12.34
CA VAL A 169 9.74 -7.24 -13.34
C VAL A 169 10.24 -6.71 -14.69
N GLY A 170 9.96 -5.46 -15.05
CA GLY A 170 10.42 -4.88 -16.31
C GLY A 170 11.89 -4.45 -16.31
N TYR A 171 12.48 -4.18 -15.15
CA TYR A 171 13.78 -3.51 -15.03
C TYR A 171 14.76 -4.18 -14.04
N GLY A 172 14.38 -5.29 -13.41
CA GLY A 172 15.21 -6.07 -12.47
C GLY A 172 14.51 -6.27 -11.12
N PRO A 173 13.68 -7.33 -10.94
CA PRO A 173 12.88 -7.53 -9.73
C PRO A 173 13.64 -8.23 -8.60
N ASP A 174 14.90 -8.56 -8.81
CA ASP A 174 15.75 -9.36 -7.93
C ASP A 174 16.78 -8.50 -7.16
N GLY A 175 17.81 -9.12 -6.61
CA GLY A 175 18.84 -8.43 -5.84
C GLY A 175 18.34 -7.89 -4.48
N GLN A 176 18.68 -6.64 -4.16
CA GLN A 176 18.32 -5.99 -2.88
C GLN A 176 16.80 -5.94 -2.63
N ALA A 177 15.98 -5.97 -3.68
CA ALA A 177 14.52 -5.97 -3.57
C ALA A 177 13.94 -7.27 -2.98
N SER A 178 14.67 -8.39 -3.06
CA SER A 178 14.20 -9.69 -2.61
C SER A 178 13.79 -9.72 -1.13
N LEU A 179 14.56 -9.07 -0.24
CA LEU A 179 14.19 -9.00 1.19
C LEU A 179 12.86 -8.25 1.40
N THR A 180 12.63 -7.21 0.61
CA THR A 180 11.40 -6.41 0.67
C THR A 180 10.18 -7.25 0.31
N ILE A 181 10.29 -8.06 -0.74
CA ILE A 181 9.24 -8.97 -1.17
C ILE A 181 8.95 -10.01 -0.08
N ILE A 182 9.98 -10.62 0.50
CA ILE A 182 9.83 -11.64 1.55
C ILE A 182 9.16 -11.05 2.80
N LEU A 183 9.64 -9.89 3.27
CA LEU A 183 9.06 -9.21 4.44
C LEU A 183 7.62 -8.75 4.18
N ASN A 184 7.33 -8.27 2.96
CA ASN A 184 5.96 -7.93 2.57
C ASN A 184 5.05 -9.17 2.61
N CYS A 185 5.48 -10.31 2.04
CA CYS A 185 4.74 -11.56 2.13
C CYS A 185 4.48 -11.96 3.59
N PHE A 186 5.49 -11.88 4.46
CA PHE A 186 5.35 -12.19 5.89
C PHE A 186 4.27 -11.35 6.57
N VAL A 187 4.29 -10.04 6.37
CA VAL A 187 3.29 -9.15 6.96
C VAL A 187 1.91 -9.35 6.34
N HIS A 188 1.83 -9.64 5.04
CA HIS A 188 0.57 -9.97 4.37
C HIS A 188 -0.03 -11.28 4.88
N ILE A 189 0.76 -12.30 5.24
CA ILE A 189 0.26 -13.52 5.92
C ILE A 189 -0.46 -13.13 7.21
N ILE A 190 0.18 -12.31 8.04
CA ILE A 190 -0.38 -11.89 9.35
C ILE A 190 -1.64 -11.05 9.14
N MET A 191 -1.59 -10.07 8.23
CA MET A 191 -2.70 -9.15 7.95
C MET A 191 -3.91 -9.89 7.36
N TYR A 192 -3.71 -10.72 6.33
CA TYR A 192 -4.81 -11.50 5.74
C TYR A 192 -5.35 -12.56 6.68
N THR A 193 -4.52 -13.13 7.56
CA THR A 193 -5.00 -14.02 8.63
C THR A 193 -5.95 -13.27 9.57
N TYR A 194 -5.59 -12.04 9.97
CA TYR A 194 -6.48 -11.22 10.78
C TYR A 194 -7.79 -10.91 10.05
N TYR A 195 -7.74 -10.53 8.77
CA TYR A 195 -8.94 -10.24 7.98
C TYR A 195 -9.82 -11.46 7.81
N PHE A 196 -9.25 -12.62 7.50
CA PHE A 196 -9.96 -13.90 7.47
C PHE A 196 -10.67 -14.18 8.80
N LEU A 197 -9.95 -14.15 9.93
CA LEU A 197 -10.51 -14.41 11.25
C LEU A 197 -11.60 -13.40 11.64
N SER A 198 -11.44 -12.12 11.24
CA SER A 198 -12.41 -11.07 11.52
C SER A 198 -13.77 -11.31 10.85
N LEU A 199 -13.83 -12.16 9.81
CA LEU A 199 -15.06 -12.47 9.09
C LEU A 199 -15.79 -13.70 9.65
N LEU A 200 -15.16 -14.50 10.52
CA LEU A 200 -15.76 -15.70 11.12
C LEU A 200 -16.81 -15.40 12.22
N GLY A 201 -17.08 -14.12 12.48
CA GLY A 201 -18.17 -13.66 13.34
C GLY A 201 -17.76 -13.35 14.79
N PRO A 202 -18.73 -12.95 15.64
CA PRO A 202 -18.45 -12.39 16.97
C PRO A 202 -17.69 -13.35 17.90
N ALA A 203 -17.93 -14.66 17.75
CA ALA A 203 -17.28 -15.70 18.55
C ALA A 203 -15.75 -15.73 18.35
N VAL A 204 -15.27 -15.39 17.15
CA VAL A 204 -13.83 -15.31 16.85
C VAL A 204 -13.32 -13.89 17.08
N GLN A 205 -14.08 -12.86 16.68
CA GLN A 205 -13.69 -11.46 16.80
C GLN A 205 -13.28 -11.04 18.22
N LYS A 206 -13.93 -11.58 19.26
CA LYS A 206 -13.59 -11.30 20.66
C LYS A 206 -12.13 -11.65 21.03
N HIS A 207 -11.50 -12.58 20.31
CA HIS A 207 -10.12 -13.01 20.53
C HIS A 207 -9.10 -12.17 19.72
N LEU A 208 -9.56 -11.26 18.86
CA LEU A 208 -8.70 -10.46 17.98
C LEU A 208 -8.21 -9.16 18.65
N TRP A 209 -7.81 -9.24 19.92
CA TRP A 209 -7.28 -8.13 20.72
C TRP A 209 -5.96 -7.57 20.18
N TRP A 210 -5.26 -8.36 19.35
CA TRP A 210 -3.95 -8.04 18.81
C TRP A 210 -4.00 -7.17 17.54
N LYS A 211 -5.17 -6.65 17.16
CA LYS A 211 -5.33 -5.69 16.04
C LYS A 211 -4.30 -4.56 16.07
N ARG A 212 -4.06 -4.00 17.26
CA ARG A 212 -3.10 -2.89 17.46
C ARG A 212 -1.66 -3.25 17.06
N TYR A 213 -1.27 -4.53 17.14
CA TYR A 213 0.07 -4.98 16.80
C TYR A 213 0.25 -5.17 15.28
N LEU A 214 -0.83 -5.30 14.50
CA LEU A 214 -0.75 -5.39 13.04
C LEU A 214 -0.04 -4.17 12.45
N THR A 215 -0.52 -2.98 12.85
CA THR A 215 0.05 -1.71 12.39
C THR A 215 1.50 -1.55 12.87
N GLN A 216 1.82 -2.04 14.07
CA GLN A 216 3.20 -1.99 14.59
C GLN A 216 4.13 -2.89 13.77
N VAL A 217 3.70 -4.10 13.42
CA VAL A 217 4.46 -5.01 12.55
C VAL A 217 4.68 -4.41 11.17
N GLN A 218 3.67 -3.79 10.57
CA GLN A 218 3.80 -3.07 9.29
C GLN A 218 4.81 -1.91 9.38
N LEU A 219 4.78 -1.14 10.47
CA LEU A 219 5.73 -0.04 10.66
C LEU A 219 7.17 -0.54 10.83
N VAL A 220 7.36 -1.57 11.63
CA VAL A 220 8.67 -2.23 11.80
C VAL A 220 9.18 -2.75 10.45
N GLN A 221 8.31 -3.39 9.65
CA GLN A 221 8.63 -3.85 8.31
C GLN A 221 9.15 -2.71 7.42
N PHE A 222 8.46 -1.56 7.39
CA PHE A 222 8.92 -0.40 6.62
C PHE A 222 10.26 0.14 7.10
N CYS A 223 10.51 0.19 8.41
CA CYS A 223 11.81 0.60 8.95
C CYS A 223 12.94 -0.35 8.50
N ILE A 224 12.71 -1.67 8.57
CA ILE A 224 13.70 -2.68 8.15
C ILE A 224 13.98 -2.55 6.65
N ILE A 225 12.92 -2.47 5.83
CA ILE A 225 13.03 -2.29 4.37
C ILE A 225 13.79 -1.02 4.04
N PHE A 226 13.47 0.09 4.70
CA PHE A 226 14.13 1.36 4.47
C PHE A 226 15.64 1.27 4.74
N VAL A 227 16.04 0.75 5.90
CA VAL A 227 17.45 0.58 6.24
C VAL A 227 18.16 -0.34 5.25
N HIS A 228 17.55 -1.48 4.90
CA HIS A 228 18.13 -2.42 3.94
C HIS A 228 18.30 -1.80 2.54
N MET A 229 17.32 -1.01 2.09
CA MET A 229 17.36 -0.34 0.79
C MET A 229 18.32 0.85 0.74
N MET A 230 18.74 1.39 1.88
CA MET A 230 19.78 2.43 1.94
C MET A 230 21.20 1.85 1.84
N VAL A 231 21.42 0.56 2.08
CA VAL A 231 22.77 -0.03 2.02
C VAL A 231 23.45 0.18 0.66
N PRO A 232 22.79 -0.08 -0.49
CA PRO A 232 23.43 0.12 -1.80
C PRO A 232 23.72 1.59 -2.15
N MET A 233 23.19 2.55 -1.38
CA MET A 233 23.55 3.96 -1.52
C MET A 233 25.00 4.22 -1.09
N PHE A 234 25.48 3.47 -0.09
CA PHE A 234 26.81 3.62 0.51
C PHE A 234 27.78 2.52 0.08
N TYR A 235 27.28 1.36 -0.33
CA TYR A 235 28.08 0.21 -0.75
C TYR A 235 27.77 -0.19 -2.19
N ASN A 236 28.80 -0.21 -3.04
CA ASN A 236 28.62 -0.62 -4.42
C ASN A 236 28.64 -2.16 -4.52
N CYS A 237 27.46 -2.77 -4.55
CA CYS A 237 27.28 -4.20 -4.82
C CYS A 237 26.67 -4.49 -6.20
N GLY A 238 26.68 -3.53 -7.12
CA GLY A 238 26.07 -3.70 -8.45
C GLY A 238 24.54 -3.63 -8.46
N TYR A 239 23.93 -3.01 -7.44
CA TYR A 239 22.50 -2.71 -7.48
C TYR A 239 22.27 -1.41 -8.29
N PRO A 240 21.33 -1.38 -9.27
CA PRO A 240 21.23 -0.24 -10.18
C PRO A 240 20.80 1.06 -9.46
N ARG A 241 21.49 2.16 -9.77
CA ARG A 241 21.22 3.49 -9.18
C ARG A 241 19.77 3.97 -9.37
N PRO A 242 19.12 3.80 -10.55
CA PRO A 242 17.73 4.21 -10.74
C PRO A 242 16.75 3.60 -9.73
N HIS A 243 16.94 2.32 -9.37
CA HIS A 243 16.12 1.66 -8.35
C HIS A 243 16.25 2.36 -6.98
N ILE A 244 17.47 2.75 -6.60
CA ILE A 244 17.74 3.44 -5.33
C ILE A 244 17.01 4.78 -5.28
N TYR A 245 17.03 5.56 -6.38
CA TYR A 245 16.36 6.86 -6.44
C TYR A 245 14.83 6.74 -6.34
N ILE A 246 14.23 5.78 -7.05
CA ILE A 246 12.78 5.52 -6.97
C ILE A 246 12.40 5.15 -5.54
N MET A 247 13.14 4.23 -4.91
CA MET A 247 12.89 3.81 -3.54
C MET A 247 13.02 4.96 -2.53
N LEU A 248 13.99 5.87 -2.73
CA LEU A 248 14.14 7.06 -1.87
C LEU A 248 12.94 8.00 -2.00
N CYS A 249 12.45 8.23 -3.22
CA CYS A 249 11.24 9.01 -3.45
C CYS A 249 10.02 8.40 -2.76
N GLU A 250 9.85 7.08 -2.85
CA GLU A 250 8.78 6.36 -2.16
C GLU A 250 8.90 6.45 -0.63
N ALA A 251 10.11 6.32 -0.10
CA ALA A 251 10.36 6.43 1.33
C ALA A 251 9.98 7.82 1.86
N VAL A 252 10.34 8.89 1.15
CA VAL A 252 9.94 10.27 1.49
C VAL A 252 8.42 10.41 1.43
N PHE A 253 7.77 9.84 0.40
CA PHE A 253 6.31 9.84 0.29
C PHE A 253 5.64 9.16 1.49
N PHE A 254 6.03 7.93 1.82
CA PHE A 254 5.45 7.19 2.95
C PHE A 254 5.76 7.84 4.30
N PHE A 255 6.98 8.35 4.50
CA PHE A 255 7.37 9.06 5.71
C PHE A 255 6.53 10.32 5.92
N THR A 256 6.34 11.14 4.89
CA THR A 256 5.50 12.36 4.99
C THR A 256 4.03 12.03 5.25
N MET A 257 3.52 10.95 4.64
CA MET A 257 2.16 10.47 4.92
C MET A 257 2.01 9.98 6.36
N PHE A 258 3.01 9.28 6.89
CA PHE A 258 2.99 8.79 8.26
C PHE A 258 3.10 9.93 9.28
N MET A 259 4.01 10.89 9.06
CA MET A 259 4.14 12.08 9.91
C MET A 259 2.85 12.91 9.92
N ARG A 260 2.15 13.03 8.78
CA ARG A 260 0.83 13.67 8.72
C ARG A 260 -0.24 12.90 9.47
N PHE A 261 -0.14 11.57 9.53
CA PHE A 261 -1.07 10.73 10.26
C PHE A 261 -0.85 10.83 11.78
N THR A 262 0.41 10.83 12.24
CA THR A 262 0.77 10.93 13.67
C THR A 262 0.64 12.34 14.22
N SER A 263 0.83 13.37 13.39
CA SER A 263 0.70 14.78 13.80
C SER A 263 -0.76 15.25 13.86
N ARG A 264 -1.73 14.42 13.45
CA ARG A 264 -3.15 14.66 13.76
C ARG A 264 -3.35 14.34 15.24
N PRO A 265 -3.64 15.33 16.10
CA PRO A 265 -3.76 15.09 17.53
C PRO A 265 -4.90 14.09 17.79
N THR A 266 -4.54 12.87 18.20
CA THR A 266 -5.48 11.92 18.82
C THR A 266 -5.90 12.53 20.15
N GLY A 267 -6.96 13.32 20.15
CA GLY A 267 -7.41 14.05 21.33
C GLY A 267 -7.19 15.56 21.27
N ARG A 268 -7.86 16.21 20.31
CA ARG A 268 -8.71 17.33 20.72
C ARG A 268 -10.13 16.83 20.58
N GLY A 269 -10.75 16.51 21.72
CA GLY A 269 -12.18 16.72 21.81
C GLY A 269 -12.45 18.11 21.24
N THR A 270 -13.41 18.19 20.32
CA THR A 270 -13.94 19.47 19.89
C THR A 270 -14.53 20.15 21.13
N ALA A 271 -13.66 20.81 21.88
CA ALA A 271 -14.02 21.89 22.76
C ALA A 271 -14.68 22.93 21.85
N ASP A 272 -16.00 22.98 21.97
CA ASP A 272 -16.82 24.18 21.92
C ASP A 272 -16.10 25.39 21.29
N GLN A 273 -16.40 25.66 20.02
CA GLN A 273 -16.19 27.01 19.48
C GLN A 273 -17.43 27.82 19.86
N PRO A 274 -17.31 28.81 20.78
CA PRO A 274 -18.40 29.73 21.02
C PRO A 274 -18.54 30.65 19.81
N ARG A 275 -19.73 30.60 19.21
CA ARG A 275 -20.44 31.64 18.45
C ARG A 275 -19.60 32.82 17.94
N ARG A 276 -19.43 32.88 16.61
CA ARG A 276 -19.54 34.14 15.86
C ARG A 276 -20.56 33.98 14.73
N ALA A 277 -21.84 33.95 15.10
CA ALA A 277 -22.91 34.35 14.20
C ALA A 277 -23.19 35.83 14.47
N ILE A 278 -22.60 36.69 13.63
CA ILE A 278 -22.96 38.10 13.56
C ILE A 278 -24.36 38.16 12.93
N ALA A 279 -25.30 38.67 13.72
CA ALA A 279 -26.51 39.39 13.35
C ALA A 279 -27.10 39.16 11.94
N ALA A 280 -28.18 38.39 11.88
CA ALA A 280 -29.31 38.70 11.02
C ALA A 280 -30.59 38.43 11.83
N GLY A 281 -31.33 39.49 12.13
CA GLY A 281 -32.50 39.43 12.99
C GLY A 281 -33.62 38.59 12.39
N ALA A 282 -34.14 37.66 13.18
CA ALA A 282 -35.50 37.18 13.07
C ALA A 282 -35.99 36.86 14.48
N ARG A 283 -37.03 37.59 14.89
CA ARG A 283 -37.75 37.39 16.16
C ARG A 283 -38.46 36.04 16.07
N CYS A 284 -38.23 35.16 17.04
CA CYS A 284 -39.21 34.16 17.44
C CYS A 284 -39.36 34.26 18.97
N THR A 285 -40.50 34.81 19.32
CA THR A 285 -41.12 34.87 20.64
C THR A 285 -41.49 33.45 21.13
N GLU A 286 -41.56 33.34 22.46
CA GLU A 286 -42.16 32.28 23.29
C GLU A 286 -41.27 31.17 23.87
N CYS A 287 -41.07 31.31 25.18
CA CYS A 287 -40.70 30.32 26.17
C CYS A 287 -41.68 29.13 26.20
N VAL A 288 -41.25 27.96 26.71
CA VAL A 288 -41.87 27.27 27.87
C VAL A 288 -41.01 26.07 28.32
N SER A 289 -40.61 26.16 29.59
CA SER A 289 -40.26 25.15 30.61
C SER A 289 -39.30 23.96 30.33
N LEU A 290 -38.18 24.01 31.08
CA LEU A 290 -37.57 22.86 31.76
C LEU A 290 -38.61 22.05 32.55
N VAL A 291 -38.35 20.75 32.72
CA VAL A 291 -39.11 19.70 33.45
C VAL A 291 -39.79 18.74 32.48
N ASP A 292 -39.03 17.70 32.09
CA ASP A 292 -39.51 16.31 31.89
C ASP A 292 -38.48 15.51 31.09
N CYS A 293 -37.48 14.92 31.77
CA CYS A 293 -36.94 13.60 31.38
C CYS A 293 -35.98 13.06 32.45
N ALA A 294 -36.45 12.94 33.69
CA ALA A 294 -35.72 12.27 34.76
C ALA A 294 -36.61 11.20 35.41
N THR A 295 -37.02 10.18 34.66
CA THR A 295 -37.42 8.85 35.18
C THR A 295 -37.79 7.89 34.05
N SER A 296 -36.81 7.16 33.51
CA SER A 296 -36.97 5.72 33.26
C SER A 296 -35.61 5.14 32.87
N ALA A 297 -35.08 4.32 33.76
CA ALA A 297 -33.94 3.47 33.51
C ALA A 297 -34.19 2.54 32.31
N GLY A 298 -33.11 2.22 31.59
CA GLY A 298 -33.06 1.03 30.74
C GLY A 298 -33.16 1.29 29.24
N THR A 299 -32.09 1.84 28.65
CA THR A 299 -31.44 1.31 27.43
C THR A 299 -30.35 2.29 27.00
N ILE A 300 -29.09 1.85 27.07
CA ILE A 300 -27.94 2.56 26.48
C ILE A 300 -27.98 2.28 24.98
N PRO A 301 -28.15 3.27 24.10
CA PRO A 301 -27.88 3.07 22.68
C PRO A 301 -26.36 3.02 22.50
N VAL A 302 -25.83 1.82 22.27
CA VAL A 302 -24.46 1.62 21.80
C VAL A 302 -24.39 2.11 20.36
N SER A 303 -24.08 3.38 20.18
CA SER A 303 -23.63 3.93 18.89
C SER A 303 -22.74 5.13 19.13
N CYS A 304 -21.67 5.19 18.33
CA CYS A 304 -20.62 6.21 18.37
C CYS A 304 -19.59 6.07 19.50
N SER A 305 -18.81 4.99 19.44
CA SER A 305 -17.40 4.99 19.87
C SER A 305 -16.66 3.90 19.10
N LEU A 306 -15.43 4.19 18.68
CA LEU A 306 -14.47 3.33 17.94
C LEU A 306 -14.31 3.59 16.43
N LEU A 307 -14.10 4.85 16.07
CA LEU A 307 -12.93 5.17 15.26
C LEU A 307 -11.82 5.45 16.26
N TYR A 308 -10.79 4.59 16.30
CA TYR A 308 -9.51 4.65 17.03
C TYR A 308 -9.19 3.29 17.66
N THR A 309 -8.50 2.44 16.88
CA THR A 309 -7.45 1.48 17.26
C THR A 309 -7.05 0.66 16.03
#